data_AF-A0A2U0S4T9-F1
#
_entry.id   AF-A0A2U0S4T9-F1
#
_cell.length_a   1.000
_cell.length_b   1.000
_cell.length_c   1.000
_cell.angle_alpha   90.00
_cell.angle_beta   90.00
_cell.angle_gamma   90.00
#
_symmetry.space_group_name_H-M   'P 1'
#
loop_
_entity.id
_entity.type
_entity.pdbx_description
1 polymer ?
#
loop_
_entity_poly.entity_id
_entity_poly.type
_entity_poly.pdbx_seq_one_letter_code
_entity_poly.pdbx_strand_id
1 'polypeptide(L)'
;MRIRLLVESLVAFLIILVLTSLIYLSSRLLTQKSPVSKEKSAMYACGEKVFSKRLLVNVSLYKYLIFFVIIDSPALILAFAASALEMISPFALLIYLGIIFAADMLLLGGY
;
A
#
# COMPACT_ATOMS: atom_id res chain seq x y z
N MET A 1 12.34 -14.45 -22.93
CA MET A 1 12.33 -13.19 -22.16
C MET A 1 11.19 -13.12 -21.15
N ARG A 2 9.91 -13.29 -21.56
CA ARG A 2 8.74 -13.29 -20.65
C ARG A 2 8.82 -14.25 -19.45
N ILE A 3 9.23 -15.51 -19.66
CA ILE A 3 9.33 -16.51 -18.59
C ILE A 3 10.43 -16.16 -17.58
N ARG A 4 11.57 -15.62 -18.05
CA ARG A 4 12.65 -15.18 -17.15
C ARG A 4 12.21 -14.03 -16.25
N LEU A 5 11.51 -13.03 -16.80
CA LEU A 5 11.00 -11.89 -16.02
C LEU A 5 9.97 -12.32 -14.96
N LEU A 6 9.11 -13.28 -15.29
CA LEU A 6 8.15 -13.84 -14.33
C LEU A 6 8.84 -14.63 -13.23
N VAL A 7 9.85 -15.44 -13.57
CA VAL A 7 10.64 -16.19 -12.59
C VAL A 7 11.43 -15.25 -11.69
N GLU A 8 12.09 -14.23 -12.24
CA GLU A 8 12.81 -13.21 -11.46
C GLU A 8 11.88 -12.47 -10.50
N SER A 9 10.70 -12.05 -10.97
CA SER A 9 9.70 -11.37 -10.13
C SER A 9 9.17 -12.28 -9.02
N LEU A 10 8.94 -13.56 -9.32
CA LEU A 10 8.45 -14.55 -8.36
C LEU A 10 9.52 -14.87 -7.31
N VAL A 11 10.78 -15.00 -7.73
CA VAL A 11 11.92 -15.19 -6.83
C VAL A 11 12.09 -13.96 -5.92
N ALA A 12 12.04 -12.75 -6.45
CA ALA A 12 12.14 -11.52 -5.67
C ALA A 12 11.01 -11.43 -4.62
N PHE A 13 9.77 -11.74 -5.02
CA PHE A 13 8.63 -11.80 -4.10
C PHE A 13 8.84 -12.82 -2.97
N LEU A 14 9.29 -14.04 -3.30
CA LEU A 14 9.56 -15.07 -2.30
C LEU A 14 10.67 -14.67 -1.33
N ILE A 15 11.73 -14.02 -1.81
CA ILE A 15 12.82 -13.52 -0.96
C ILE A 15 12.26 -12.50 0.05
N ILE A 16 11.48 -11.52 -0.41
CA ILE A 16 10.90 -10.50 0.47
C ILE A 16 9.95 -11.14 1.49
N LEU A 17 9.11 -12.08 1.06
CA LEU A 17 8.17 -12.76 1.93
C LEU A 17 8.89 -13.60 3.01
N VAL A 18 9.92 -14.33 2.63
CA VAL A 18 10.75 -15.10 3.58
C VAL A 18 11.46 -14.16 4.55
N LEU A 19 12.09 -13.10 4.05
CA LEU A 19 12.84 -12.16 4.89
C LEU A 19 11.93 -11.46 5.92
N THR A 20 10.77 -10.96 5.48
CA THR A 20 9.79 -10.31 6.37
C THR A 20 9.20 -11.30 7.38
N SER A 21 8.93 -12.54 6.97
CA SER A 21 8.50 -13.59 7.89
C SER A 21 9.58 -13.93 8.93
N LEU A 22 10.85 -13.99 8.52
CA LEU A 22 11.96 -14.22 9.44
C LEU A 22 12.12 -13.08 10.44
N ILE A 23 11.95 -11.82 10.01
CA ILE A 23 11.93 -10.66 10.90
C ILE A 23 10.76 -10.75 11.90
N TYR A 24 9.57 -11.12 11.42
CA TYR A 24 8.40 -11.28 12.28
C TYR A 24 8.57 -12.40 13.32
N LEU A 25 9.14 -13.55 12.92
CA LEU A 25 9.37 -14.66 13.83
C LEU A 25 10.51 -14.38 14.82
N SER A 26 11.60 -13.77 14.36
CA SER A 26 12.72 -13.39 15.22
C SER A 26 12.30 -12.32 16.24
N SER A 27 11.54 -11.30 15.84
CA SER A 27 11.01 -10.30 16.79
C SER A 27 10.13 -10.93 17.87
N ARG A 28 9.36 -11.96 17.55
CA ARG A 28 8.59 -12.72 18.54
C ARG A 28 9.47 -13.48 19.54
N LEU A 29 10.62 -14.02 19.09
CA LEU A 29 11.57 -14.73 19.95
C LEU A 29 12.36 -13.79 20.84
N LEU A 30 12.74 -12.62 20.33
CA LEU A 30 13.53 -11.62 21.06
C LEU A 30 12.68 -10.80 22.05
N THR A 31 11.37 -10.75 21.87
CA THR A 31 10.48 -10.00 22.77
C THR A 31 10.20 -10.79 24.04
N GLN A 32 10.48 -10.18 25.20
CA GLN A 32 10.06 -10.73 26.48
C GLN A 32 8.53 -10.76 26.55
N LYS A 33 7.95 -11.96 26.67
CA LYS A 33 6.50 -12.11 26.88
C LYS A 33 6.11 -11.43 28.18
N SER A 34 5.49 -10.26 28.06
CA SER A 34 4.88 -9.59 29.19
C SER A 34 3.67 -10.40 29.68
N PRO A 35 3.44 -10.51 31.00
CA PRO A 35 2.24 -11.17 31.51
C PRO A 35 1.00 -10.49 30.93
N VAL A 36 0.07 -11.30 30.43
CA VAL A 36 -1.19 -10.85 29.82
C VAL A 36 -2.02 -10.18 30.91
N SER A 37 -1.99 -8.85 30.98
CA SER A 37 -2.86 -8.06 31.84
C SER A 37 -3.97 -7.43 31.00
N LYS A 38 -5.20 -7.40 31.55
CA LYS A 38 -6.37 -6.79 30.89
C LYS A 38 -6.13 -5.34 30.49
N GLU A 39 -5.27 -4.66 31.23
CA GLU A 39 -4.89 -3.25 31.05
C GLU A 39 -3.93 -3.06 29.86
N LYS A 40 -3.03 -4.02 29.57
CA LYS A 40 -2.16 -4.00 28.39
C LYS A 40 -2.89 -4.32 27.09
N SER A 41 -3.98 -5.09 27.16
CA SER A 41 -4.85 -5.39 26.01
C SER A 41 -5.94 -4.34 25.78
N ALA A 42 -6.05 -3.35 26.66
CA ALA A 42 -7.03 -2.27 26.50
C ALA A 42 -6.58 -1.31 25.39
N MET A 43 -7.56 -0.68 24.72
CA MET A 43 -7.28 0.34 23.72
C MET A 43 -6.54 1.52 24.37
N TYR A 44 -5.51 2.03 23.70
CA TYR A 44 -4.71 3.14 24.23
C TYR A 44 -5.58 4.41 24.34
N ALA A 45 -5.80 4.87 25.57
CA ALA A 45 -6.52 6.10 25.86
C ALA A 45 -6.13 6.68 27.23
N CYS A 46 -4.85 6.83 27.51
CA CYS A 46 -4.35 7.46 28.76
C CYS A 46 -4.99 6.90 30.06
N GLY A 47 -5.32 5.60 30.10
CA GLY A 47 -5.98 4.96 31.26
C GLY A 47 -7.52 5.05 31.28
N GLU A 48 -8.13 5.79 30.35
CA GLU A 48 -9.57 5.87 30.20
C GLU A 48 -10.14 4.66 29.45
N LYS A 49 -11.31 4.17 29.88
CA LYS A 49 -12.02 3.09 29.20
C LYS A 49 -12.79 3.65 28.01
N VAL A 50 -12.14 3.74 26.86
CA VAL A 50 -12.81 4.08 25.60
C VAL A 50 -13.52 2.84 25.02
N PHE A 51 -14.82 3.00 24.80
CA PHE A 51 -15.57 2.07 23.96
C PHE A 51 -15.36 2.47 22.51
N SER A 52 -14.73 1.62 21.72
CA SER A 52 -14.69 1.77 20.27
C SER A 52 -16.11 1.64 19.74
N LYS A 53 -16.84 2.76 19.64
CA LYS A 53 -17.99 2.84 18.75
C LYS A 53 -17.46 2.57 17.35
N ARG A 54 -18.24 1.83 16.54
CA ARG A 54 -17.89 1.43 15.17
C ARG A 54 -17.17 2.57 14.48
N LEU A 55 -15.97 2.28 13.99
CA LEU A 55 -15.13 3.20 13.26
C LEU A 55 -15.94 3.66 12.05
N LEU A 56 -16.57 4.83 12.15
CA LEU A 56 -17.27 5.46 11.03
C LEU A 56 -16.16 5.89 10.08
N VAL A 57 -15.86 5.03 9.11
CA VAL A 57 -14.89 5.32 8.06
C VAL A 57 -15.32 6.64 7.42
N ASN A 58 -14.45 7.63 7.55
CA ASN A 58 -14.76 9.00 7.14
C ASN A 58 -15.06 9.01 5.62
N VAL A 59 -16.12 9.70 5.20
CA VAL A 59 -16.58 9.74 3.79
C VAL A 59 -15.48 10.23 2.84
N SER A 60 -14.49 10.97 3.35
CA SER A 60 -13.30 11.39 2.63
C SER A 60 -12.44 10.24 2.11
N LEU A 61 -12.27 9.15 2.88
CA LEU A 61 -11.48 7.99 2.45
C LEU A 61 -12.14 7.23 1.30
N TYR A 62 -13.47 7.20 1.27
CA TYR A 62 -14.21 6.59 0.17
C TYR A 62 -14.05 7.38 -1.14
N LYS A 63 -14.07 8.72 -1.06
CA LYS A 63 -13.80 9.57 -2.22
C LYS A 63 -12.37 9.36 -2.74
N TYR A 64 -11.39 9.28 -1.85
CA TYR A 64 -10.01 8.96 -2.20
C TYR A 64 -9.91 7.63 -2.95
N LEU A 65 -10.56 6.57 -2.43
CA LEU A 65 -10.61 5.26 -3.08
C LEU A 65 -11.19 5.32 -4.49
N ILE A 66 -12.25 6.09 -4.71
CA ILE A 66 -12.84 6.27 -6.04
C ILE A 66 -11.85 6.93 -6.99
N PHE A 67 -11.21 8.03 -6.58
CA PHE A 67 -10.24 8.73 -7.44
C PHE A 67 -9.00 7.89 -7.72
N PHE A 68 -8.51 7.14 -6.73
CA PHE A 68 -7.44 6.17 -6.92
C PHE A 68 -7.82 5.13 -7.98
N VAL A 69 -9.01 4.55 -7.90
CA VAL A 69 -9.46 3.57 -8.90
C VAL A 69 -9.60 4.19 -10.28
N ILE A 70 -10.16 5.39 -10.40
CA ILE A 70 -10.42 6.02 -11.71
C ILE A 70 -9.14 6.54 -12.36
N ILE A 71 -8.16 7.02 -11.60
CA ILE A 71 -6.98 7.69 -12.16
C ILE A 71 -5.74 6.80 -12.11
N ASP A 72 -5.46 6.17 -10.98
CA ASP A 72 -4.22 5.41 -10.79
C ASP A 72 -4.27 4.06 -11.54
N SER A 73 -5.42 3.37 -11.52
CA SER A 73 -5.53 2.07 -12.17
C SER A 73 -5.39 2.11 -13.71
N PRO A 74 -6.01 3.06 -14.45
CA PRO A 74 -5.80 3.16 -15.89
C PRO A 74 -4.41 3.67 -16.24
N ALA A 75 -3.82 4.52 -15.40
CA ALA A 75 -2.45 4.98 -15.57
C ALA A 75 -1.46 3.81 -15.48
N LEU A 76 -1.61 2.94 -14.48
CA LEU A 76 -0.81 1.71 -14.36
C LEU A 76 -0.99 0.79 -15.58
N ILE A 77 -2.22 0.60 -16.04
CA ILE A 77 -2.52 -0.19 -17.25
C ILE A 77 -1.80 0.43 -18.47
N LEU A 78 -1.85 1.76 -18.62
CA LEU A 78 -1.18 2.47 -19.70
C LEU A 78 0.36 2.32 -19.63
N ALA A 79 0.94 2.38 -18.43
CA ALA A 79 2.37 2.18 -18.23
C ALA A 79 2.81 0.76 -18.61
N PHE A 80 2.04 -0.27 -18.20
CA PHE A 80 2.31 -1.65 -18.60
C PHE A 80 2.10 -1.87 -20.09
N ALA A 81 1.08 -1.26 -20.70
CA ALA A 81 0.84 -1.35 -22.14
C ALA A 81 1.99 -0.70 -22.94
N ALA A 82 2.45 0.49 -22.54
CA ALA A 82 3.58 1.17 -23.17
C ALA A 82 4.88 0.35 -23.03
N SER A 83 5.10 -0.26 -21.87
CA SER A 83 6.25 -1.13 -21.62
C SER A 83 6.20 -2.42 -22.46
N ALA A 84 5.02 -3.04 -22.59
CA ALA A 84 4.84 -4.26 -23.37
C ALA A 84 4.98 -4.05 -24.89
N LEU A 85 4.69 -2.85 -25.39
CA LEU A 85 4.84 -2.49 -26.80
C LEU A 85 6.23 -1.94 -27.13
N GLU A 86 7.17 -1.93 -26.18
CA GLU A 86 8.48 -1.26 -26.29
C GLU A 86 8.36 0.24 -26.69
N MET A 87 7.18 0.82 -26.47
CA MET A 87 6.83 2.22 -26.76
C MET A 87 7.06 3.10 -25.53
N ILE A 88 8.08 2.80 -24.72
CA ILE A 88 8.48 3.66 -23.60
C ILE A 88 9.16 4.90 -24.19
N SER A 89 8.33 5.79 -24.73
CA SER A 89 8.76 7.12 -25.14
C SER A 89 8.83 8.02 -23.90
N PRO A 90 9.80 8.93 -23.82
CA PRO A 90 9.89 9.89 -22.70
C PRO A 90 8.61 10.74 -22.58
N PHE A 91 7.87 10.94 -23.69
CA PHE A 91 6.57 11.61 -23.69
C PHE A 91 5.48 10.80 -22.99
N ALA A 92 5.41 9.48 -23.19
CA ALA A 92 4.44 8.64 -22.48
C ALA A 92 4.71 8.63 -20.96
N LEU A 93 5.98 8.63 -20.57
CA LEU A 93 6.39 8.73 -19.16
C LEU A 93 6.01 10.09 -18.57
N LEU A 94 6.19 11.19 -19.31
CA LEU A 94 5.78 12.53 -18.90
C LEU A 94 4.26 12.64 -18.72
N ILE A 95 3.47 12.05 -19.63
CA ILE A 95 2.01 11.99 -19.52
C ILE A 95 1.60 11.18 -18.28
N TYR A 96 2.22 10.03 -18.04
CA TYR A 96 1.95 9.21 -16.86
C TYR A 96 2.26 9.96 -15.55
N LEU A 97 3.42 10.64 -15.48
CA LEU A 97 3.81 11.44 -14.32
C LEU A 97 2.85 12.63 -14.11
N GLY A 98 2.38 13.23 -15.20
CA GLY A 98 1.37 14.30 -15.16
C GLY A 98 0.01 13.83 -14.65
N ILE A 99 -0.42 12.61 -15.03
CA ILE A 99 -1.66 12.00 -14.54
C ILE A 99 -1.55 11.69 -13.03
N ILE A 100 -0.42 11.12 -12.58
CA ILE A 100 -0.18 10.88 -11.15
C ILE A 100 -0.19 12.20 -10.38
N PHE A 101 0.51 13.23 -10.89
CA PHE A 101 0.55 14.53 -10.25
C PHE A 101 -0.82 15.21 -10.18
N ALA A 102 -1.62 15.11 -11.25
CA ALA A 102 -2.99 15.62 -11.27
C ALA A 102 -3.89 14.86 -10.29
N ALA A 103 -3.73 13.53 -10.19
CA ALA A 103 -4.43 12.73 -9.19
C ALA A 103 -4.07 13.17 -7.77
N ASP A 104 -2.77 13.34 -7.48
CA ASP A 104 -2.28 13.74 -6.17
C ASP A 104 -2.78 15.15 -5.79
N MET A 105 -2.76 16.10 -6.73
CA MET A 105 -3.35 17.43 -6.53
C MET A 105 -4.87 17.37 -6.26
N LEU A 106 -5.60 16.54 -7.00
CA LEU A 106 -7.04 16.35 -6.81
C LEU A 106 -7.35 15.73 -5.44
N LEU A 107 -6.47 14.85 -4.96
CA LEU A 107 -6.58 14.16 -3.67
C LEU A 107 -6.14 15.06 -2.49
N LEU A 108 -5.14 15.91 -2.68
CA LEU A 108 -4.67 16.93 -1.73
C LEU A 108 -5.66 18.08 -1.60
N GLY A 109 -6.39 18.41 -2.66
CA GLY A 109 -7.39 19.49 -2.72
C GLY A 109 -8.72 19.18 -2.02
N GLY A 110 -8.77 18.21 -1.11
CA GLY A 110 -9.96 17.80 -0.36
C GLY A 110 -10.49 18.88 0.58
N TYR A 111 -11.17 19.89 0.01
CA TYR A 111 -12.21 20.69 0.65
C TYR A 111 -13.59 20.13 0.27
#